data_AF-A0A0D6PJ50-F1
#
_entry.id   AF-A0A0D6PJ50-F1
#
_cell.length_a   1.000
_cell.length_b   1.000
_cell.length_c   1.000
_cell.angle_alpha   90.00
_cell.angle_beta   90.00
_cell.angle_gamma   90.00
#
_symmetry.space_group_name_H-M   'P 1'
#
loop_
_entity.id
_entity.type
_entity.pdbx_description
1 polymer ?
#
loop_
_entity_poly.entity_id
_entity_poly.type
_entity_poly.pdbx_seq_one_letter_code
_entity_poly.pdbx_strand_id
1 'polypeptide(L)'
;MARLVIVSNRVPDVSDGSAPRAGGLVVGLADALKPGSLWFGWSGRQNQGRSETVHSMEAAGVTYATIDLAEPDYRAYYLGFSNSTLWPLFHMMPSYVTFDRAEYAAYKAVNEQFAQALTCLLQPDDLVWIHDYQLLGVAAALRKLGVRNRIGFFLHIPFPAPALFALLPPADELLEALLAHDLLGFQTAQDQEHFLAALLAHGIAAQDGEVRRGGSVTRSIVVPVGIDVEEFRRLAGRAVRRVEARRMVESLAGRALMISADRADYTKGLPARFDAYERFLASYPEQRRRISFLQVAAPSREEVEKYKILRDELDYKAGAINGKFSDFDWVPLRYITRAAGRGLLAGLFRVSRIGLVTPLRDGMNLVGMEYIAAQEEVDPGVLILSRFAGAAGLLPEALQVNPYDIDMVAAAINTAMSMSLEERKERHAALLAHARTHDASAYSRSFIAELNRAL
;
A
#
# COMPACT_ATOMS: atom_id res chain seq x y z
N MET A 1 23.73 19.04 -4.21
CA MET A 1 22.35 18.58 -4.45
C MET A 1 21.51 19.05 -3.28
N ALA A 2 20.28 19.49 -3.52
CA ALA A 2 19.33 19.79 -2.46
C ALA A 2 19.14 18.59 -1.54
N ARG A 3 19.00 18.82 -0.23
CA ARG A 3 18.67 17.77 0.73
C ARG A 3 17.21 17.34 0.52
N LEU A 4 16.98 16.03 0.55
CA LEU A 4 15.64 15.45 0.46
C LEU A 4 15.02 15.36 1.86
N VAL A 5 13.81 15.90 2.00
CA VAL A 5 13.00 15.88 3.22
C VAL A 5 11.74 15.07 2.94
N ILE A 6 11.70 13.82 3.42
CA ILE A 6 10.53 12.95 3.33
C ILE A 6 9.59 13.27 4.49
N VAL A 7 8.31 13.43 4.19
CA VAL A 7 7.26 13.66 5.17
C VAL A 7 6.19 12.58 5.03
N SER A 8 5.98 11.77 6.05
CA SER A 8 4.93 10.74 6.05
C SER A 8 4.22 10.68 7.38
N ASN A 9 2.99 10.14 7.39
CA ASN A 9 2.23 10.03 8.63
C ASN A 9 3.03 9.31 9.73
N ARG A 10 3.69 8.18 9.41
CA ARG A 10 4.49 7.42 10.37
C ARG A 10 5.96 7.38 9.94
N VAL A 11 6.87 7.58 10.89
CA VAL A 11 8.31 7.37 10.71
C VAL A 11 8.67 5.95 11.17
N PRO A 12 9.53 5.22 10.43
CA PRO A 12 10.00 3.92 10.89
C PRO A 12 10.78 4.01 12.21
N ASP A 13 10.65 2.99 13.05
CA ASP A 13 11.42 2.89 14.28
C ASP A 13 12.87 2.54 13.96
N VAL A 14 13.79 3.40 14.40
CA VAL A 14 15.25 3.29 14.22
C VAL A 14 15.98 3.28 15.57
N SER A 15 15.28 2.93 16.65
CA SER A 15 15.83 2.91 18.01
C SER A 15 17.02 1.95 18.18
N ASP A 16 17.15 0.93 17.32
CA ASP A 16 18.29 0.02 17.28
C ASP A 16 19.50 0.57 16.50
N GLY A 17 19.41 1.81 16.00
CA GLY A 17 20.44 2.48 15.20
C GLY A 17 20.59 1.94 13.78
N SER A 18 19.75 0.98 13.38
CA SER A 18 19.80 0.38 12.05
C SER A 18 18.85 1.07 11.07
N ALA A 19 19.25 1.09 9.79
CA ALA A 19 18.35 1.55 8.74
C ALA A 19 17.11 0.63 8.68
N PRO A 20 15.90 1.18 8.59
CA PRO A 20 14.67 0.42 8.61
C PRO A 20 14.56 -0.47 7.37
N ARG A 21 14.08 -1.70 7.54
CA ARG A 21 14.12 -2.75 6.51
C ARG A 21 12.75 -3.31 6.09
N ALA A 22 11.67 -2.75 6.64
CA ALA A 22 10.31 -3.26 6.42
C ALA A 22 9.27 -2.13 6.39
N GLY A 23 8.21 -2.34 5.61
CA GLY A 23 7.13 -1.38 5.38
C GLY A 23 7.11 -0.88 3.93
N GLY A 24 5.93 -0.79 3.32
CA GLY A 24 5.80 -0.47 1.88
C GLY A 24 6.46 0.85 1.49
N LEU A 25 6.30 1.89 2.30
CA LEU A 25 6.93 3.20 2.06
C LEU A 25 8.46 3.15 2.25
N VAL A 26 8.94 2.44 3.26
CA VAL A 26 10.38 2.25 3.52
C VAL A 26 11.04 1.55 2.33
N VAL A 27 10.42 0.49 1.81
CA VAL A 27 10.92 -0.24 0.64
C VAL A 27 10.90 0.65 -0.61
N GLY A 28 9.83 1.42 -0.82
CA GLY A 28 9.70 2.31 -1.98
C GLY A 28 10.68 3.48 -2.00
N LEU A 29 11.15 3.95 -0.82
CA LEU A 29 12.01 5.12 -0.68
C LEU A 29 13.46 4.80 -0.32
N ALA A 30 13.83 3.52 -0.17
CA ALA A 30 15.15 3.11 0.28
C ALA A 30 16.29 3.72 -0.56
N ASP A 31 16.14 3.77 -1.88
CA ASP A 31 17.15 4.34 -2.79
C ASP A 31 17.14 5.87 -2.84
N ALA A 32 16.03 6.50 -2.42
CA ALA A 32 15.91 7.96 -2.35
C ALA A 32 16.65 8.51 -1.12
N LEU A 33 16.66 7.73 -0.04
CA LEU A 33 17.30 8.07 1.23
C LEU A 33 18.82 7.95 1.11
N LYS A 34 19.50 9.08 1.26
CA LYS A 34 20.97 9.16 1.24
C LYS A 34 21.46 9.80 2.54
N PRO A 35 22.74 9.61 2.91
CA PRO A 35 23.33 10.38 4.00
C PRO A 35 23.07 11.88 3.80
N GLY A 36 22.56 12.53 4.84
CA GLY A 36 22.10 13.92 4.83
C GLY A 36 20.59 14.12 4.58
N SER A 37 19.84 13.09 4.19
CA SER A 37 18.38 13.14 4.08
C SER A 37 17.70 13.30 5.45
N LEU A 38 16.49 13.87 5.45
CA LEU A 38 15.61 13.98 6.61
C LEU A 38 14.32 13.20 6.37
N TRP A 39 13.89 12.38 7.34
CA TRP A 39 12.56 11.77 7.36
C TRP A 39 11.79 12.29 8.58
N PHE A 40 10.73 13.05 8.32
CA PHE A 40 9.86 13.66 9.32
C PHE A 40 8.47 13.01 9.39
N GLY A 41 7.88 12.91 10.59
CA GLY A 41 6.49 12.45 10.78
C GLY A 41 6.11 12.10 12.22
N TRP A 42 5.05 11.32 12.42
CA TRP A 42 4.66 10.84 13.74
C TRP A 42 5.59 9.72 14.23
N SER A 43 5.98 9.77 15.51
CA SER A 43 6.75 8.71 16.17
C SER A 43 5.97 7.42 16.35
N GLY A 44 4.65 7.55 16.49
CA GLY A 44 3.78 6.48 16.94
C GLY A 44 3.33 6.50 18.37
N ARG A 45 3.89 7.39 19.17
CA ARG A 45 3.51 7.57 20.55
C ARG A 45 2.42 8.62 20.67
N GLN A 46 1.62 8.47 21.70
CA GLN A 46 0.61 9.44 22.09
C GLN A 46 1.10 10.20 23.34
N ASN A 47 0.74 11.47 23.44
CA ASN A 47 0.99 12.30 24.60
C ASN A 47 -0.32 12.92 25.12
N GLN A 48 -0.26 13.61 26.27
CA GLN A 48 -1.45 14.18 26.92
C GLN A 48 -1.98 15.43 26.20
N GLY A 49 -1.14 16.12 25.42
CA GLY A 49 -1.52 17.37 24.76
C GLY A 49 -0.59 17.67 23.58
N ARG A 50 -1.08 18.51 22.65
CA ARG A 50 -0.33 18.87 21.45
C ARG A 50 1.04 19.42 21.79
N SER A 51 2.04 18.95 21.06
CA SER A 51 3.42 19.38 21.20
C SER A 51 4.05 19.46 19.83
N GLU A 52 4.78 20.54 19.59
CA GLU A 52 5.62 20.71 18.40
C GLU A 52 7.07 20.27 18.68
N THR A 53 7.33 19.68 19.86
CA THR A 53 8.66 19.19 20.22
C THR A 53 9.07 18.10 19.26
N VAL A 54 10.14 18.38 18.51
CA VAL A 54 10.75 17.42 17.59
C VAL A 54 11.79 16.59 18.32
N HIS A 55 11.65 15.28 18.24
CA HIS A 55 12.67 14.32 18.66
C HIS A 55 13.41 13.81 17.43
N SER A 56 14.73 14.00 17.40
CA SER A 56 15.58 13.60 16.27
C SER A 56 16.54 12.47 16.65
N MET A 57 16.74 11.53 15.74
CA MET A 57 17.73 10.46 15.83
C MET A 57 18.44 10.31 14.48
N GLU A 58 19.68 9.84 14.49
CA GLU A 58 20.40 9.50 13.25
C GLU A 58 20.57 8.00 13.12
N ALA A 59 20.31 7.47 11.92
CA ALA A 59 20.64 6.10 11.55
C ALA A 59 21.13 6.06 10.10
N ALA A 60 22.26 5.39 9.86
CA ALA A 60 22.90 5.29 8.54
C ALA A 60 23.10 6.65 7.82
N GLY A 61 23.34 7.73 8.57
CA GLY A 61 23.53 9.08 8.04
C GLY A 61 22.24 9.80 7.64
N VAL A 62 21.06 9.22 7.89
CA VAL A 62 19.75 9.86 7.70
C VAL A 62 19.26 10.37 9.05
N THR A 63 18.73 11.59 9.07
CA THR A 63 18.06 12.15 10.25
C THR A 63 16.59 11.73 10.25
N TYR A 64 16.14 11.11 11.33
CA TYR A 64 14.74 10.75 11.58
C TYR A 64 14.19 11.69 12.65
N ALA A 65 13.28 12.56 12.25
CA ALA A 65 12.66 13.56 13.13
C ALA A 65 11.20 13.21 13.36
N THR A 66 10.77 13.22 14.62
CA THR A 66 9.42 12.80 14.98
C THR A 66 8.73 13.75 15.93
N ILE A 67 7.41 13.85 15.80
CA ILE A 67 6.52 14.43 16.81
C ILE A 67 5.61 13.34 17.39
N ASP A 68 5.11 13.58 18.59
CA ASP A 68 4.09 12.76 19.24
C ASP A 68 2.72 13.44 19.04
N LEU A 69 1.65 12.64 18.91
CA LEU A 69 0.28 13.16 18.74
C LEU A 69 -0.46 13.13 20.07
N ALA A 70 -1.27 14.16 20.35
CA ALA A 70 -2.19 14.08 21.49
C ALA A 70 -3.18 12.94 21.26
N GLU A 71 -3.54 12.20 22.32
CA GLU A 71 -4.49 11.09 22.19
C GLU A 71 -5.81 11.51 21.49
N PRO A 72 -6.45 12.65 21.84
CA PRO A 72 -7.66 13.10 21.14
C PRO A 72 -7.42 13.35 19.65
N ASP A 73 -6.27 13.91 19.28
CA ASP A 73 -5.91 14.16 17.89
C ASP A 73 -5.68 12.85 17.15
N TYR A 74 -4.92 11.91 17.70
CA TYR A 74 -4.73 10.59 17.09
C TYR A 74 -6.10 9.95 16.75
N ARG A 75 -7.06 9.99 17.68
CA ARG A 75 -8.39 9.42 17.45
C ARG A 75 -9.12 10.16 16.33
N ALA A 76 -9.18 11.49 16.38
CA ALA A 76 -9.96 12.29 15.44
C ALA A 76 -9.32 12.41 14.04
N TYR A 77 -8.00 12.61 13.97
CA TYR A 77 -7.23 12.72 12.72
C TYR A 77 -6.98 11.37 12.07
N TYR A 78 -6.42 10.40 12.81
CA TYR A 78 -5.94 9.15 12.23
C TYR A 78 -7.05 8.10 12.17
N LEU A 79 -7.72 7.79 13.29
CA LEU A 79 -8.82 6.80 13.28
C LEU A 79 -10.09 7.38 12.63
N GLY A 80 -10.39 8.66 12.87
CA GLY A 80 -11.52 9.41 12.31
C GLY A 80 -11.31 9.79 10.86
N PHE A 81 -11.04 11.07 10.56
CA PHE A 81 -11.09 11.58 9.19
C PHE A 81 -10.20 10.80 8.19
N SER A 82 -8.98 10.43 8.57
CA SER A 82 -8.10 9.68 7.68
C SER A 82 -8.64 8.26 7.38
N ASN A 83 -8.93 7.45 8.39
CA ASN A 83 -9.21 6.02 8.21
C ASN A 83 -10.71 5.65 8.19
N SER A 84 -11.59 6.53 8.68
CA SER A 84 -13.05 6.37 8.66
C SER A 84 -13.73 7.20 7.57
N THR A 85 -13.07 8.24 7.03
CA THR A 85 -13.60 9.05 5.91
C THR A 85 -12.81 8.83 4.62
N LEU A 86 -11.54 9.26 4.58
CA LEU A 86 -10.74 9.28 3.35
C LEU A 86 -10.46 7.87 2.83
N TRP A 87 -9.95 6.97 3.69
CA TRP A 87 -9.62 5.60 3.30
C TRP A 87 -10.79 4.86 2.62
N PRO A 88 -11.98 4.69 3.23
CA PRO A 88 -13.07 3.99 2.56
C PRO A 88 -13.55 4.70 1.29
N LEU A 89 -13.60 6.03 1.28
CA LEU A 89 -14.05 6.77 0.09
C LEU A 89 -13.09 6.58 -1.10
N PHE A 90 -11.79 6.75 -0.86
CA PHE A 90 -10.75 6.62 -1.90
C PHE A 90 -10.64 5.17 -2.42
N HIS A 91 -11.08 4.19 -1.63
CA HIS A 91 -11.21 2.80 -2.05
C HIS A 91 -12.60 2.45 -2.61
N MET A 92 -13.42 3.45 -2.95
CA MET A 92 -14.74 3.31 -3.58
C MET A 92 -15.78 2.56 -2.72
N MET A 93 -15.73 2.77 -1.41
CA MET A 93 -16.64 2.15 -0.44
C MET A 93 -17.43 3.22 0.33
N PRO A 94 -18.35 3.96 -0.32
CA PRO A 94 -19.09 5.05 0.32
C PRO A 94 -19.94 4.58 1.51
N SER A 95 -20.44 3.35 1.52
CA SER A 95 -21.14 2.76 2.66
C SER A 95 -20.26 2.59 3.91
N TYR A 96 -18.94 2.63 3.75
CA TYR A 96 -17.96 2.57 4.83
C TYR A 96 -17.49 3.97 5.25
N VAL A 97 -18.01 5.05 4.68
CA VAL A 97 -17.61 6.42 5.03
C VAL A 97 -18.39 6.89 6.27
N THR A 98 -17.68 7.48 7.22
CA THR A 98 -18.27 8.18 8.37
C THR A 98 -17.66 9.56 8.45
N PHE A 99 -18.44 10.61 8.20
CA PHE A 99 -17.96 11.99 8.25
C PHE A 99 -18.39 12.70 9.53
N ASP A 100 -17.41 13.26 10.24
CA ASP A 100 -17.62 14.14 11.39
C ASP A 100 -16.83 15.45 11.20
N ARG A 101 -17.46 16.59 11.49
CA ARG A 101 -16.85 17.92 11.30
C ARG A 101 -15.72 18.20 12.29
N ALA A 102 -15.83 17.71 13.53
CA ALA A 102 -14.78 17.85 14.54
C ALA A 102 -13.56 16.99 14.18
N GLU A 103 -13.78 15.79 13.63
CA GLU A 103 -12.69 14.96 13.09
C GLU A 103 -11.96 15.66 11.93
N TYR A 104 -12.70 16.30 11.02
CA TYR A 104 -12.08 17.09 9.96
C TYR A 104 -11.32 18.32 10.49
N ALA A 105 -11.84 19.01 11.52
CA ALA A 105 -11.15 20.12 12.15
C ALA A 105 -9.84 19.66 12.82
N ALA A 106 -9.86 18.53 13.53
CA ALA A 106 -8.66 17.90 14.06
C ALA A 106 -7.69 17.50 12.96
N TYR A 107 -8.18 17.00 11.82
CA TYR A 107 -7.32 16.67 10.68
C TYR A 107 -6.53 17.85 10.16
N LYS A 108 -7.19 19.01 9.98
CA LYS A 108 -6.52 20.25 9.60
C LYS A 108 -5.52 20.70 10.65
N ALA A 109 -5.90 20.66 11.92
CA ALA A 109 -5.03 21.08 13.01
C ALA A 109 -3.76 20.21 13.14
N VAL A 110 -3.86 18.90 12.91
CA VAL A 110 -2.68 18.02 12.88
C VAL A 110 -1.80 18.31 11.65
N ASN A 111 -2.38 18.57 10.47
CA ASN A 111 -1.61 18.99 9.30
C ASN A 111 -0.86 20.32 9.55
N GLU A 112 -1.48 21.26 10.28
CA GLU A 112 -0.84 22.50 10.72
C GLU A 112 0.28 22.25 11.75
N GLN A 113 0.07 21.35 12.72
CA GLN A 113 1.10 20.93 13.69
C GLN A 113 2.32 20.31 12.98
N PHE A 114 2.09 19.44 11.98
CA PHE A 114 3.16 18.88 11.14
C PHE A 114 3.94 19.98 10.42
N ALA A 115 3.26 20.94 9.82
CA ALA A 115 3.90 22.04 9.10
C ALA A 115 4.70 22.96 10.03
N GLN A 116 4.19 23.28 11.22
CA GLN A 116 4.87 24.09 12.23
C GLN A 116 6.18 23.43 12.68
N ALA A 117 6.10 22.17 13.11
CA ALA A 117 7.26 21.41 13.56
C ALA A 117 8.29 21.21 12.44
N LEU A 118 7.84 20.97 11.20
CA LEU A 118 8.74 20.80 10.06
C LEU A 118 9.45 22.10 9.67
N THR A 119 8.80 23.25 9.75
CA THR A 119 9.37 24.55 9.34
C THR A 119 10.69 24.85 10.06
N CYS A 120 10.80 24.48 11.34
CA CYS A 120 12.01 24.65 12.14
C CYS A 120 13.20 23.77 11.68
N LEU A 121 12.95 22.76 10.86
CA LEU A 121 13.96 21.82 10.37
C LEU A 121 14.39 22.10 8.93
N LEU A 122 13.62 22.91 8.18
CA LEU A 122 13.83 23.15 6.76
C LEU A 122 14.98 24.12 6.50
N GLN A 123 15.70 23.85 5.42
CA GLN A 123 16.68 24.74 4.80
C GLN A 123 16.12 25.30 3.49
N PRO A 124 16.54 26.50 3.03
CA PRO A 124 15.95 27.15 1.85
C PRO A 124 15.93 26.30 0.57
N ASP A 125 16.93 25.44 0.38
CA ASP A 125 17.09 24.63 -0.83
C ASP A 125 16.52 23.21 -0.72
N ASP A 126 15.93 22.83 0.42
CA ASP A 126 15.38 21.47 0.62
C ASP A 126 14.29 21.14 -0.42
N LEU A 127 14.26 19.86 -0.82
CA LEU A 127 13.16 19.26 -1.56
C LEU A 127 12.25 18.54 -0.57
N VAL A 128 11.02 19.02 -0.40
CA VAL A 128 10.04 18.40 0.49
C VAL A 128 9.19 17.41 -0.31
N TRP A 129 9.12 16.16 0.14
CA TRP A 129 8.32 15.11 -0.48
C TRP A 129 7.34 14.54 0.54
N ILE A 130 6.08 14.92 0.42
CA ILE A 130 4.98 14.53 1.30
C ILE A 130 4.30 13.26 0.77
N HIS A 131 3.97 12.35 1.66
CA HIS A 131 3.37 11.07 1.30
C HIS A 131 2.01 10.86 1.97
N ASP A 132 1.06 10.52 1.11
CA ASP A 132 -0.20 9.85 1.41
C ASP A 132 -1.33 10.68 2.03
N TYR A 133 -2.54 10.12 1.98
CA TYR A 133 -3.82 10.81 2.23
C TYR A 133 -3.98 11.42 3.63
N GLN A 134 -3.15 11.05 4.60
CA GLN A 134 -3.22 11.67 5.93
C GLN A 134 -2.63 13.10 5.92
N LEU A 135 -1.90 13.49 4.88
CA LEU A 135 -1.13 14.73 4.83
C LEU A 135 -1.48 15.64 3.64
N LEU A 136 -2.72 15.54 3.11
CA LEU A 136 -3.18 16.34 1.97
C LEU A 136 -3.07 17.85 2.22
N GLY A 137 -3.16 18.29 3.48
CA GLY A 137 -3.16 19.69 3.87
C GLY A 137 -1.80 20.27 4.26
N VAL A 138 -0.74 19.46 4.38
CA VAL A 138 0.55 19.90 4.92
C VAL A 138 1.19 20.98 4.04
N ALA A 139 1.19 20.84 2.71
CA ALA A 139 1.76 21.87 1.85
C ALA A 139 1.04 23.22 1.98
N ALA A 140 -0.29 23.21 2.03
CA ALA A 140 -1.07 24.43 2.23
C ALA A 140 -0.71 25.11 3.57
N ALA A 141 -0.52 24.34 4.64
CA ALA A 141 -0.06 24.85 5.92
C ALA A 141 1.38 25.39 5.86
N LEU A 142 2.31 24.71 5.18
CA LEU A 142 3.68 25.20 4.96
C LEU A 142 3.71 26.51 4.16
N ARG A 143 2.89 26.64 3.11
CA ARG A 143 2.77 27.88 2.33
C ARG A 143 2.28 29.05 3.19
N LYS A 144 1.32 28.82 4.10
CA LYS A 144 0.86 29.85 5.07
C LYS A 144 1.97 30.32 6.00
N LEU A 145 2.92 29.45 6.34
CA LEU A 145 4.10 29.76 7.15
C LEU A 145 5.24 30.42 6.35
N GLY A 146 5.05 30.68 5.05
CA GLY A 146 6.04 31.34 4.20
C GLY A 146 7.10 30.40 3.61
N VAL A 147 6.92 29.07 3.71
CA VAL A 147 7.84 28.09 3.13
C VAL A 147 7.77 28.14 1.61
N ARG A 148 8.93 28.38 0.97
CA ARG A 148 9.07 28.51 -0.49
C ARG A 148 9.80 27.35 -1.16
N ASN A 149 10.17 26.33 -0.39
CA ASN A 149 10.77 25.10 -0.90
C ASN A 149 9.90 24.46 -1.99
N ARG A 150 10.52 23.64 -2.84
CA ARG A 150 9.77 22.77 -3.75
C ARG A 150 9.12 21.64 -2.95
N ILE A 151 7.81 21.51 -3.05
CA ILE A 151 6.98 20.56 -2.30
C ILE A 151 6.26 19.64 -3.28
N GLY A 152 6.65 18.37 -3.29
CA GLY A 152 5.95 17.30 -3.98
C GLY A 152 5.04 16.53 -3.03
N PHE A 153 3.96 15.97 -3.57
CA PHE A 153 3.10 15.02 -2.87
C PHE A 153 2.90 13.76 -3.71
N PHE A 154 2.91 12.59 -3.06
CA PHE A 154 2.57 11.32 -3.72
C PHE A 154 1.44 10.61 -2.99
N LEU A 155 0.35 10.31 -3.70
CA LEU A 155 -0.79 9.55 -3.18
C LEU A 155 -0.57 8.05 -3.40
N HIS A 156 -0.47 7.28 -2.31
CA HIS A 156 -0.21 5.84 -2.42
C HIS A 156 -1.46 5.00 -2.62
N ILE A 157 -2.61 5.52 -2.20
CA ILE A 157 -3.92 4.93 -2.39
C ILE A 157 -4.56 5.42 -3.70
N PRO A 158 -5.64 4.80 -4.21
CA PRO A 158 -6.30 5.28 -5.42
C PRO A 158 -6.91 6.67 -5.22
N PHE A 159 -7.07 7.43 -6.31
CA PHE A 159 -7.89 8.63 -6.30
C PHE A 159 -9.31 8.28 -6.80
N PRO A 160 -10.38 8.60 -6.03
CA PRO A 160 -11.73 8.19 -6.36
C PRO A 160 -12.28 8.99 -7.55
N ALA A 161 -13.23 8.39 -8.29
CA ALA A 161 -13.92 9.08 -9.37
C ALA A 161 -14.60 10.38 -8.86
N PRO A 162 -14.77 11.41 -9.72
CA PRO A 162 -15.26 12.72 -9.29
C PRO A 162 -16.59 12.69 -8.50
N ALA A 163 -17.55 11.86 -8.93
CA ALA A 163 -18.82 11.72 -8.25
C ALA A 163 -18.70 11.15 -6.82
N LEU A 164 -17.72 10.28 -6.58
CA LEU A 164 -17.42 9.78 -5.23
C LEU A 164 -16.67 10.84 -4.42
N PHE A 165 -15.70 11.52 -5.02
CA PHE A 165 -14.96 12.59 -4.33
C PHE A 165 -15.89 13.71 -3.85
N ALA A 166 -16.89 14.08 -4.67
CA ALA A 166 -17.91 15.07 -4.34
C ALA A 166 -18.81 14.70 -3.14
N LEU A 167 -18.77 13.44 -2.66
CA LEU A 167 -19.46 13.06 -1.43
C LEU A 167 -18.78 13.66 -0.18
N LEU A 168 -17.54 14.13 -0.27
CA LEU A 168 -16.84 14.80 0.83
C LEU A 168 -17.42 16.19 1.06
N PRO A 169 -17.94 16.49 2.26
CA PRO A 169 -18.32 17.86 2.58
C PRO A 169 -17.18 18.89 2.42
N PRO A 170 -15.89 18.55 2.67
CA PRO A 170 -14.78 19.47 2.40
C PRO A 170 -14.07 19.24 1.05
N ALA A 171 -14.76 18.72 0.02
CA ALA A 171 -14.14 18.42 -1.28
C ALA A 171 -13.36 19.60 -1.88
N ASP A 172 -13.98 20.80 -1.94
CA ASP A 172 -13.35 22.02 -2.44
C ASP A 172 -12.06 22.36 -1.66
N GLU A 173 -12.13 22.37 -0.33
CA GLU A 173 -11.00 22.74 0.53
C GLU A 173 -9.83 21.76 0.37
N LEU A 174 -10.10 20.47 0.17
CA LEU A 174 -9.08 19.46 -0.06
C LEU A 174 -8.42 19.57 -1.44
N LEU A 175 -9.20 19.85 -2.49
CA LEU A 175 -8.62 20.08 -3.84
C LEU A 175 -7.76 21.33 -3.83
N GLU A 176 -8.21 22.41 -3.20
CA GLU A 176 -7.43 23.63 -3.02
C GLU A 176 -6.14 23.38 -2.23
N ALA A 177 -6.21 22.56 -1.17
CA ALA A 177 -5.01 22.19 -0.41
C ALA A 177 -4.01 21.37 -1.23
N LEU A 178 -4.49 20.48 -2.11
CA LEU A 178 -3.64 19.72 -3.03
C LEU A 178 -2.93 20.64 -4.03
N LEU A 179 -3.57 21.72 -4.48
CA LEU A 179 -2.96 22.71 -5.37
C LEU A 179 -1.93 23.62 -4.69
N ALA A 180 -1.66 23.45 -3.39
CA ALA A 180 -0.52 24.10 -2.72
C ALA A 180 0.82 23.40 -2.97
N HIS A 181 0.80 22.20 -3.55
CA HIS A 181 1.99 21.45 -3.96
C HIS A 181 2.45 21.88 -5.36
N ASP A 182 3.73 21.76 -5.64
CA ASP A 182 4.29 22.05 -6.96
C ASP A 182 4.20 20.83 -7.88
N LEU A 183 4.25 19.62 -7.29
CA LEU A 183 4.12 18.35 -8.00
C LEU A 183 3.21 17.38 -7.24
N LEU A 184 2.25 16.79 -7.95
CA LEU A 184 1.35 15.73 -7.47
C LEU A 184 1.64 14.44 -8.24
N GLY A 185 1.96 13.36 -7.54
CA GLY A 185 2.17 12.04 -8.13
C GLY A 185 1.09 11.04 -7.75
N PHE A 186 0.71 10.21 -8.73
CA PHE A 186 -0.29 9.16 -8.59
C PHE A 186 0.27 7.79 -9.01
N GLN A 187 -0.37 6.72 -8.53
CA GLN A 187 0.00 5.34 -8.86
C GLN A 187 -0.32 4.96 -10.31
N THR A 188 -1.49 5.38 -10.81
CA THR A 188 -1.98 5.00 -12.14
C THR A 188 -2.49 6.19 -12.93
N ALA A 189 -2.56 6.04 -14.26
CA ALA A 189 -3.17 7.05 -15.13
C ALA A 189 -4.64 7.30 -14.77
N GLN A 190 -5.39 6.27 -14.40
CA GLN A 190 -6.77 6.41 -13.96
C GLN A 190 -6.89 7.29 -12.71
N ASP A 191 -5.97 7.17 -11.75
CA ASP A 191 -6.00 8.01 -10.55
C ASP A 191 -5.74 9.49 -10.90
N GLN A 192 -4.78 9.75 -11.81
CA GLN A 192 -4.53 11.10 -12.31
C GLN A 192 -5.73 11.67 -13.06
N GLU A 193 -6.34 10.88 -13.95
CA GLU A 193 -7.53 11.29 -14.71
C GLU A 193 -8.70 11.63 -13.77
N HIS A 194 -8.95 10.81 -12.75
CA HIS A 194 -9.98 11.10 -11.75
C HIS A 194 -9.70 12.38 -10.98
N PHE A 195 -8.45 12.65 -10.61
CA PHE A 195 -8.07 13.92 -9.97
C PHE A 195 -8.35 15.12 -10.87
N LEU A 196 -7.91 15.06 -12.13
CA LEU A 196 -8.14 16.14 -13.10
C LEU A 196 -9.64 16.36 -13.37
N ALA A 197 -10.41 15.27 -13.45
CA ALA A 197 -11.86 15.35 -13.61
C ALA A 197 -12.56 15.88 -12.35
N ALA A 198 -12.04 15.60 -11.15
CA ALA A 198 -12.54 16.20 -9.91
C ALA A 198 -12.27 17.71 -9.90
N LEU A 199 -11.06 18.16 -10.25
CA LEU A 199 -10.76 19.58 -10.40
C LEU A 199 -11.73 20.27 -11.38
N LEU A 200 -11.97 19.66 -12.54
CA LEU A 200 -12.86 20.21 -13.55
C LEU A 200 -14.32 20.32 -13.04
N ALA A 201 -14.81 19.31 -12.32
CA ALA A 201 -16.14 19.34 -11.70
C ALA A 201 -16.31 20.47 -10.68
N HIS A 202 -15.20 20.95 -10.11
CA HIS A 202 -15.12 22.09 -9.19
C HIS A 202 -14.68 23.40 -9.89
N GLY A 203 -14.73 23.45 -11.22
CA GLY A 203 -14.45 24.66 -12.02
C GLY A 203 -12.96 24.99 -12.18
N ILE A 204 -12.06 24.06 -11.85
CA ILE A 204 -10.62 24.23 -11.97
C ILE A 204 -10.14 23.47 -13.21
N ALA A 205 -9.83 24.22 -14.27
CA ALA A 205 -9.28 23.64 -15.50
C ALA A 205 -7.78 23.36 -15.34
N ALA A 206 -7.36 22.19 -15.82
CA ALA A 206 -5.96 21.82 -16.00
C ALA A 206 -5.65 21.71 -17.49
N GLN A 207 -4.44 22.08 -17.88
CA GLN A 207 -3.91 21.91 -19.23
C GLN A 207 -2.67 21.03 -19.16
N ASP A 208 -2.64 19.93 -19.92
CA ASP A 208 -1.52 18.98 -19.95
C ASP A 208 -1.08 18.49 -18.54
N GLY A 209 -2.05 18.33 -17.64
CA GLY A 209 -1.81 17.93 -16.25
C GLY A 209 -1.29 19.04 -15.33
N GLU A 210 -1.21 20.29 -15.82
CA GLU A 210 -0.83 21.47 -15.05
C GLU A 210 -2.04 22.35 -14.70
N VAL A 211 -2.06 22.85 -13.46
CA VAL A 211 -3.00 23.86 -12.99
C VAL A 211 -2.22 25.14 -12.67
N ARG A 212 -2.62 26.26 -13.28
CA ARG A 212 -1.97 27.57 -13.09
C ARG A 212 -2.91 28.51 -12.36
N ARG A 213 -2.58 28.89 -11.11
CA ARG A 213 -3.42 29.79 -10.29
C ARG A 213 -2.57 30.70 -9.42
N GLY A 214 -2.90 31.99 -9.39
CA GLY A 214 -2.28 32.96 -8.49
C GLY A 214 -0.76 33.11 -8.66
N GLY A 215 -0.21 32.81 -9.84
CA GLY A 215 1.24 32.80 -10.10
C GLY A 215 1.95 31.48 -9.76
N SER A 216 1.25 30.52 -9.15
CA SER A 216 1.76 29.17 -8.88
C SER A 216 1.37 28.18 -9.96
N VAL A 217 2.18 27.14 -10.15
CA VAL A 217 1.92 26.03 -11.06
C VAL A 217 1.99 24.72 -10.29
N THR A 218 0.90 23.94 -10.32
CA THR A 218 0.88 22.57 -9.81
C THR A 218 0.84 21.61 -10.98
N ARG A 219 1.82 20.71 -11.07
CA ARG A 219 1.85 19.66 -12.09
C ARG A 219 1.44 18.31 -11.52
N SER A 220 0.71 17.51 -12.28
CA SER A 220 0.39 16.12 -11.94
C SER A 220 1.14 15.13 -12.83
N ILE A 221 1.60 14.01 -12.27
CA ILE A 221 2.31 12.94 -12.96
C ILE A 221 1.89 11.54 -12.45
N VAL A 222 2.20 10.51 -13.23
CA VAL A 222 2.01 9.10 -12.85
C VAL A 222 3.38 8.46 -12.66
N VAL A 223 3.64 7.98 -11.44
CA VAL A 223 4.90 7.31 -11.11
C VAL A 223 4.58 6.10 -10.22
N PRO A 224 4.30 4.94 -10.80
CA PRO A 224 3.93 3.74 -10.05
C PRO A 224 5.04 3.33 -9.07
N VAL A 225 4.69 3.05 -7.81
CA VAL A 225 5.67 2.55 -6.83
C VAL A 225 6.03 1.09 -7.10
N GLY A 226 7.32 0.78 -7.05
CA GLY A 226 7.87 -0.56 -7.24
C GLY A 226 8.49 -1.19 -5.99
N ILE A 227 9.19 -2.30 -6.19
CA ILE A 227 10.04 -2.95 -5.17
C ILE A 227 11.50 -3.02 -5.64
N ASP A 228 12.44 -3.25 -4.72
CA ASP A 228 13.77 -3.74 -5.11
C ASP A 228 13.67 -5.25 -5.42
N VAL A 229 13.55 -5.55 -6.71
CA VAL A 229 13.36 -6.91 -7.21
C VAL A 229 14.53 -7.82 -6.85
N GLU A 230 15.77 -7.34 -6.98
CA GLU A 230 16.97 -8.15 -6.79
C GLU A 230 17.31 -8.35 -5.31
N GLU A 231 17.05 -7.36 -4.45
CA GLU A 231 17.08 -7.53 -3.00
C GLU A 231 16.04 -8.55 -2.53
N PHE A 232 14.81 -8.47 -3.02
CA PHE A 232 13.75 -9.40 -2.64
C PHE A 232 14.04 -10.83 -3.13
N ARG A 233 14.56 -10.99 -4.36
CA ARG A 233 15.03 -12.28 -4.90
C ARG A 233 16.07 -12.94 -4.00
N ARG A 234 17.10 -12.18 -3.60
CA ARG A 234 18.14 -12.67 -2.68
C ARG A 234 17.57 -13.00 -1.30
N LEU A 235 16.63 -12.18 -0.81
CA LEU A 235 15.95 -12.42 0.46
C LEU A 235 15.17 -13.75 0.42
N ALA A 236 14.36 -13.98 -0.62
CA ALA A 236 13.59 -15.20 -0.83
C ALA A 236 14.49 -16.45 -0.89
N GLY A 237 15.59 -16.39 -1.67
CA GLY A 237 16.55 -17.49 -1.80
C GLY A 237 17.29 -17.81 -0.49
N ARG A 238 17.51 -16.83 0.40
CA ARG A 238 18.01 -17.10 1.76
C ARG A 238 16.92 -17.62 2.69
N ALA A 239 15.73 -17.03 2.61
CA ALA A 239 14.62 -17.29 3.52
C ALA A 239 14.02 -18.69 3.37
N VAL A 240 14.01 -19.27 2.16
CA VAL A 240 13.52 -20.63 1.93
C VAL A 240 14.31 -21.69 2.72
N ARG A 241 15.55 -21.38 3.11
CA ARG A 241 16.39 -22.26 3.93
C ARG A 241 16.13 -22.15 5.43
N ARG A 242 15.28 -21.21 5.87
CA ARG A 242 14.92 -21.06 7.28
C ARG A 242 14.07 -22.23 7.75
N VAL A 243 14.17 -22.54 9.04
CA VAL A 243 13.48 -23.69 9.66
C VAL A 243 11.97 -23.57 9.49
N GLU A 244 11.41 -22.37 9.61
CA GLU A 244 9.97 -22.11 9.49
C GLU A 244 9.46 -22.37 8.06
N ALA A 245 10.20 -21.94 7.03
CA ALA A 245 9.83 -22.21 5.64
C ALA A 245 9.92 -23.70 5.31
N ARG A 246 10.97 -24.40 5.79
CA ARG A 246 11.12 -25.84 5.63
C ARG A 246 10.00 -26.63 6.32
N ARG A 247 9.69 -26.31 7.58
CA ARG A 247 8.58 -26.91 8.32
C ARG A 247 7.24 -26.69 7.62
N MET A 248 7.03 -25.50 7.04
CA MET A 248 5.84 -25.25 6.25
C MET A 248 5.77 -26.20 5.05
N VAL A 249 6.84 -26.35 4.27
CA VAL A 249 6.90 -27.28 3.13
C VAL A 249 6.66 -28.73 3.57
N GLU A 250 7.35 -29.19 4.62
CA GLU A 250 7.16 -30.54 5.19
C GLU A 250 5.70 -30.79 5.56
N SER A 251 5.06 -29.81 6.21
CA SER A 251 3.65 -29.90 6.63
C SER A 251 2.63 -29.92 5.49
N LEU A 252 3.04 -29.66 4.24
CA LEU A 252 2.16 -29.79 3.09
C LEU A 252 2.03 -31.25 2.64
N ALA A 253 2.99 -32.12 3.01
CA ALA A 253 3.04 -33.53 2.59
C ALA A 253 2.89 -33.70 1.06
N GLY A 254 3.65 -32.91 0.29
CA GLY A 254 3.66 -32.94 -1.18
C GLY A 254 2.55 -32.15 -1.87
N ARG A 255 1.66 -31.50 -1.11
CA ARG A 255 0.59 -30.64 -1.66
C ARG A 255 1.13 -29.30 -2.13
N ALA A 256 0.49 -28.73 -3.14
CA ALA A 256 0.73 -27.36 -3.56
C ALA A 256 0.33 -26.36 -2.45
N LEU A 257 1.03 -25.24 -2.41
CA LEU A 257 0.67 -24.11 -1.54
C LEU A 257 0.12 -22.97 -2.39
N MET A 258 -1.08 -22.51 -2.07
CA MET A 258 -1.56 -21.18 -2.43
C MET A 258 -1.32 -20.24 -1.25
N ILE A 259 -0.88 -19.01 -1.52
CA ILE A 259 -0.62 -18.03 -0.48
C ILE A 259 -1.24 -16.69 -0.80
N SER A 260 -1.70 -16.03 0.26
CA SER A 260 -2.06 -14.62 0.25
C SER A 260 -1.56 -13.98 1.54
N ALA A 261 -1.07 -12.75 1.46
CA ALA A 261 -0.54 -12.01 2.59
C ALA A 261 -1.01 -10.56 2.52
N ASP A 262 -1.88 -10.19 3.45
CA ASP A 262 -2.50 -8.87 3.48
C ASP A 262 -2.58 -8.35 4.92
N ARG A 263 -2.85 -7.05 5.06
CA ARG A 263 -3.45 -6.55 6.29
C ARG A 263 -4.92 -7.00 6.34
N ALA A 264 -5.44 -7.27 7.52
CA ALA A 264 -6.87 -7.47 7.74
C ALA A 264 -7.61 -6.14 7.48
N ASP A 265 -7.89 -5.84 6.22
CA ASP A 265 -8.49 -4.59 5.75
C ASP A 265 -9.56 -4.92 4.71
N TYR A 266 -10.73 -4.27 4.81
CA TYR A 266 -11.89 -4.57 3.98
C TYR A 266 -11.64 -4.33 2.48
N THR A 267 -10.68 -3.47 2.15
CA THR A 267 -10.23 -3.21 0.77
C THR A 267 -9.64 -4.45 0.10
N LYS A 268 -9.14 -5.42 0.89
CA LYS A 268 -8.44 -6.60 0.39
C LYS A 268 -9.35 -7.72 -0.08
N GLY A 269 -10.67 -7.59 0.09
CA GLY A 269 -11.64 -8.57 -0.40
C GLY A 269 -11.46 -9.96 0.20
N LEU A 270 -10.94 -10.04 1.44
CA LEU A 270 -10.64 -11.32 2.11
C LEU A 270 -11.88 -12.25 2.21
N PRO A 271 -13.09 -11.75 2.53
CA PRO A 271 -14.28 -12.59 2.56
C PRO A 271 -14.60 -13.21 1.19
N ALA A 272 -14.63 -12.39 0.13
CA ALA A 272 -14.85 -12.87 -1.24
C ALA A 272 -13.76 -13.86 -1.69
N ARG A 273 -12.52 -13.67 -1.23
CA ARG A 273 -11.43 -14.60 -1.51
C ARG A 273 -11.64 -15.97 -0.85
N PHE A 274 -12.15 -15.99 0.39
CA PHE A 274 -12.49 -17.23 1.08
C PHE A 274 -13.66 -17.93 0.37
N ASP A 275 -14.66 -17.17 -0.04
CA ASP A 275 -15.80 -17.69 -0.80
C ASP A 275 -15.36 -18.27 -2.16
N ALA A 276 -14.41 -17.64 -2.84
CA ALA A 276 -13.82 -18.16 -4.08
C ALA A 276 -13.02 -19.45 -3.86
N TYR A 277 -12.30 -19.56 -2.75
CA TYR A 277 -11.59 -20.79 -2.41
C TYR A 277 -12.56 -21.93 -2.06
N GLU A 278 -13.63 -21.64 -1.30
CA GLU A 278 -14.72 -22.59 -1.07
C GLU A 278 -15.33 -23.05 -2.39
N ARG A 279 -15.67 -22.09 -3.28
CA ARG A 279 -16.22 -22.37 -4.61
C ARG A 279 -15.29 -23.25 -5.43
N PHE A 280 -13.98 -22.97 -5.42
CA PHE A 280 -12.97 -23.79 -6.07
C PHE A 280 -12.98 -25.23 -5.55
N LEU A 281 -12.97 -25.44 -4.23
CA LEU A 281 -13.01 -26.79 -3.65
C LEU A 281 -14.33 -27.53 -3.96
N ALA A 282 -15.44 -26.80 -4.07
CA ALA A 282 -16.73 -27.37 -4.44
C ALA A 282 -16.77 -27.77 -5.92
N SER A 283 -16.36 -26.88 -6.83
CA SER A 283 -16.46 -27.04 -8.28
C SER A 283 -15.39 -27.97 -8.88
N TYR A 284 -14.24 -28.11 -8.21
CA TYR A 284 -13.12 -28.94 -8.68
C TYR A 284 -12.71 -29.97 -7.62
N PRO A 285 -13.55 -31.01 -7.36
CA PRO A 285 -13.28 -32.02 -6.33
C PRO A 285 -11.94 -32.75 -6.51
N GLU A 286 -11.46 -32.89 -7.74
CA GLU A 286 -10.17 -33.49 -8.09
C GLU A 286 -8.95 -32.70 -7.57
N GLN A 287 -9.13 -31.44 -7.19
CA GLN A 287 -8.09 -30.60 -6.59
C GLN A 287 -8.06 -30.67 -5.06
N ARG A 288 -9.10 -31.26 -4.43
CA ARG A 288 -9.11 -31.46 -2.98
C ARG A 288 -7.93 -32.32 -2.56
N ARG A 289 -7.33 -32.00 -1.41
CA ARG A 289 -6.12 -32.66 -0.88
C ARG A 289 -4.89 -32.55 -1.79
N ARG A 290 -4.92 -31.82 -2.92
CA ARG A 290 -3.75 -31.48 -3.74
C ARG A 290 -3.18 -30.10 -3.45
N ILE A 291 -3.94 -29.25 -2.77
CA ILE A 291 -3.55 -27.87 -2.42
C ILE A 291 -3.99 -27.52 -1.00
N SER A 292 -3.22 -26.67 -0.33
CA SER A 292 -3.64 -25.93 0.87
C SER A 292 -3.49 -24.43 0.63
N PHE A 293 -4.41 -23.65 1.17
CA PHE A 293 -4.38 -22.19 1.13
C PHE A 293 -3.86 -21.63 2.45
N LEU A 294 -2.80 -20.81 2.40
CA LEU A 294 -2.31 -20.02 3.52
C LEU A 294 -2.73 -18.55 3.34
N GLN A 295 -3.59 -18.06 4.23
CA GLN A 295 -3.88 -16.63 4.36
C GLN A 295 -3.15 -16.08 5.58
N VAL A 296 -2.19 -15.18 5.35
CA VAL A 296 -1.62 -14.34 6.40
C VAL A 296 -2.39 -13.03 6.42
N ALA A 297 -3.00 -12.70 7.56
CA ALA A 297 -3.77 -11.48 7.76
C ALA A 297 -3.18 -10.72 8.97
N ALA A 298 -2.30 -9.75 8.70
CA ALA A 298 -1.72 -8.93 9.76
C ALA A 298 -2.81 -8.02 10.39
N PRO A 299 -2.91 -7.93 11.73
CA PRO A 299 -3.87 -7.04 12.40
C PRO A 299 -3.73 -5.59 11.92
N SER A 300 -4.86 -4.90 11.83
CA SER A 300 -4.91 -3.52 11.35
C SER A 300 -6.06 -2.79 12.03
N ARG A 301 -5.79 -1.62 12.64
CA ARG A 301 -6.79 -0.67 13.13
C ARG A 301 -7.90 -1.32 13.97
N GLU A 302 -7.53 -2.19 14.91
CA GLU A 302 -8.47 -3.04 15.67
C GLU A 302 -9.45 -2.25 16.56
N GLU A 303 -9.16 -0.97 16.82
CA GLU A 303 -10.05 -0.06 17.53
C GLU A 303 -11.27 0.38 16.68
N VAL A 304 -11.19 0.25 15.35
CA VAL A 304 -12.25 0.65 14.42
C VAL A 304 -13.23 -0.49 14.21
N GLU A 305 -14.51 -0.24 14.47
CA GLU A 305 -15.56 -1.27 14.50
C GLU A 305 -15.66 -2.12 13.22
N LYS A 306 -15.52 -1.49 12.04
CA LYS A 306 -15.53 -2.16 10.74
C LYS A 306 -14.45 -3.24 10.59
N TYR A 307 -13.31 -3.08 11.27
CA TYR A 307 -12.22 -4.05 11.25
C TYR A 307 -12.50 -5.25 12.16
N LYS A 308 -13.24 -5.05 13.26
CA LYS A 308 -13.70 -6.14 14.12
C LYS A 308 -14.72 -7.01 13.41
N ILE A 309 -15.71 -6.39 12.77
CA ILE A 309 -16.73 -7.10 11.97
C ILE A 309 -16.07 -7.94 10.88
N LEU A 310 -15.10 -7.36 10.15
CA LEU A 310 -14.35 -8.08 9.13
C LEU A 310 -13.61 -9.30 9.71
N ARG A 311 -12.94 -9.15 10.86
CA ARG A 311 -12.22 -10.26 11.50
C ARG A 311 -13.18 -11.38 11.88
N ASP A 312 -14.31 -11.04 12.51
CA ASP A 312 -15.30 -12.02 12.94
C ASP A 312 -15.90 -12.79 11.75
N GLU A 313 -16.13 -12.10 10.61
CA GLU A 313 -16.56 -12.74 9.36
C GLU A 313 -15.49 -13.71 8.81
N LEU A 314 -14.21 -13.32 8.86
CA LEU A 314 -13.10 -14.16 8.40
C LEU A 314 -12.91 -15.39 9.29
N ASP A 315 -13.00 -15.23 10.61
CA ASP A 315 -12.94 -16.32 11.58
C ASP A 315 -14.04 -17.35 11.30
N TYR A 316 -15.27 -16.86 11.09
CA TYR A 316 -16.41 -17.70 10.74
C TYR A 316 -16.19 -18.44 9.42
N LYS A 317 -15.85 -17.73 8.34
CA LYS A 317 -15.65 -18.32 7.00
C LYS A 317 -14.50 -19.34 7.01
N ALA A 318 -13.39 -19.04 7.68
CA ALA A 318 -12.28 -19.97 7.83
C ALA A 318 -12.70 -21.26 8.55
N GLY A 319 -13.48 -21.12 9.64
CA GLY A 319 -14.05 -22.25 10.37
C GLY A 319 -15.02 -23.07 9.51
N ALA A 320 -15.92 -22.43 8.77
CA ALA A 320 -16.89 -23.09 7.91
C ALA A 320 -16.22 -23.89 6.77
N ILE A 321 -15.24 -23.29 6.08
CA ILE A 321 -14.47 -23.96 5.01
C ILE A 321 -13.74 -25.18 5.56
N ASN A 322 -13.02 -25.00 6.67
CA ASN A 322 -12.28 -26.11 7.26
C ASN A 322 -13.23 -27.19 7.80
N GLY A 323 -14.34 -26.84 8.44
CA GLY A 323 -15.33 -27.81 8.92
C GLY A 323 -15.95 -28.64 7.78
N LYS A 324 -16.11 -28.05 6.60
CA LYS A 324 -16.72 -28.70 5.43
C LYS A 324 -15.75 -29.59 4.64
N PHE A 325 -14.48 -29.21 4.53
CA PHE A 325 -13.53 -29.84 3.62
C PHE A 325 -12.33 -30.51 4.27
N SER A 326 -12.06 -30.29 5.57
CA SER A 326 -10.89 -30.92 6.21
C SER A 326 -10.99 -32.45 6.23
N ASP A 327 -9.82 -33.07 6.29
CA ASP A 327 -9.64 -34.52 6.45
C ASP A 327 -8.56 -34.74 7.52
N PHE A 328 -8.35 -35.98 7.98
CA PHE A 328 -7.41 -36.31 9.05
C PHE A 328 -5.98 -35.80 8.82
N ASP A 329 -5.58 -35.68 7.55
CA ASP A 329 -4.24 -35.30 7.12
C ASP A 329 -4.22 -33.98 6.31
N TRP A 330 -5.34 -33.25 6.26
CA TRP A 330 -5.49 -32.08 5.40
C TRP A 330 -6.34 -30.98 6.03
N VAL A 331 -5.71 -29.82 6.22
CA VAL A 331 -6.37 -28.55 6.52
C VAL A 331 -6.40 -27.70 5.25
N PRO A 332 -7.58 -27.47 4.65
CA PRO A 332 -7.71 -26.74 3.40
C PRO A 332 -7.28 -25.27 3.50
N LEU A 333 -7.67 -24.57 4.56
CA LEU A 333 -7.39 -23.15 4.77
C LEU A 333 -6.66 -22.92 6.10
N ARG A 334 -5.41 -22.50 6.00
CA ARG A 334 -4.58 -22.07 7.13
C ARG A 334 -4.66 -20.54 7.23
N TYR A 335 -5.45 -20.06 8.19
CA TYR A 335 -5.65 -18.64 8.42
C TYR A 335 -4.84 -18.17 9.64
N ILE A 336 -3.96 -17.20 9.43
CA ILE A 336 -2.98 -16.72 10.42
C ILE A 336 -3.19 -15.23 10.67
N THR A 337 -3.68 -14.88 11.86
CA THR A 337 -4.02 -13.50 12.29
C THR A 337 -2.85 -12.73 12.92
N ARG A 338 -1.61 -13.12 12.58
CA ARG A 338 -0.39 -12.45 13.07
C ARG A 338 0.43 -11.93 11.90
N ALA A 339 1.16 -10.84 12.15
CA ALA A 339 2.15 -10.37 11.20
C ALA A 339 3.23 -11.44 10.98
N ALA A 340 3.61 -11.65 9.72
CA ALA A 340 4.77 -12.44 9.36
C ALA A 340 5.88 -11.50 8.91
N GLY A 341 7.11 -11.72 9.41
CA GLY A 341 8.25 -10.91 8.99
C GLY A 341 8.50 -11.05 7.49
N ARG A 342 8.91 -9.95 6.83
CA ARG A 342 9.17 -9.86 5.38
C ARG A 342 10.02 -11.01 4.85
N GLY A 343 11.06 -11.40 5.61
CA GLY A 343 11.91 -12.55 5.27
C GLY A 343 11.16 -13.88 5.24
N LEU A 344 10.30 -14.17 6.23
CA LEU A 344 9.50 -15.40 6.22
C LEU A 344 8.54 -15.41 5.03
N LEU A 345 7.84 -14.29 4.77
CA LEU A 345 6.93 -14.16 3.63
C LEU A 345 7.65 -14.38 2.30
N ALA A 346 8.84 -13.81 2.10
CA ALA A 346 9.63 -14.03 0.88
C ALA A 346 9.96 -15.52 0.65
N GLY A 347 10.30 -16.24 1.72
CA GLY A 347 10.52 -17.69 1.65
C GLY A 347 9.25 -18.47 1.33
N LEU A 348 8.12 -18.08 1.92
CA LEU A 348 6.81 -18.70 1.67
C LEU A 348 6.27 -18.43 0.27
N PHE A 349 6.48 -17.23 -0.27
CA PHE A 349 6.17 -16.91 -1.67
C PHE A 349 6.97 -17.78 -2.63
N ARG A 350 8.26 -17.99 -2.37
CA ARG A 350 9.13 -18.81 -3.24
C ARG A 350 8.67 -20.26 -3.36
N VAL A 351 8.08 -20.82 -2.31
CA VAL A 351 7.63 -22.23 -2.28
C VAL A 351 6.16 -22.40 -2.68
N SER A 352 5.41 -21.32 -2.88
CA SER A 352 3.99 -21.40 -3.21
C SER A 352 3.76 -21.44 -4.72
N ARG A 353 2.88 -22.36 -5.12
CA ARG A 353 2.46 -22.55 -6.51
C ARG A 353 1.58 -21.40 -7.01
N ILE A 354 0.83 -20.77 -6.11
CA ILE A 354 -0.12 -19.70 -6.46
C ILE A 354 0.03 -18.54 -5.48
N GLY A 355 0.21 -17.34 -6.02
CA GLY A 355 0.03 -16.08 -5.30
C GLY A 355 -1.36 -15.53 -5.60
N LEU A 356 -2.22 -15.44 -4.58
CA LEU A 356 -3.60 -14.96 -4.72
C LEU A 356 -3.73 -13.54 -4.17
N VAL A 357 -3.77 -12.55 -5.06
CA VAL A 357 -3.78 -11.13 -4.72
C VAL A 357 -5.04 -10.49 -5.28
N THR A 358 -6.14 -10.55 -4.54
CA THR A 358 -7.47 -10.18 -5.05
C THR A 358 -8.15 -9.04 -4.29
N PRO A 359 -7.50 -7.87 -4.08
CA PRO A 359 -8.15 -6.74 -3.45
C PRO A 359 -9.34 -6.22 -4.27
N LEU A 360 -10.37 -5.72 -3.58
CA LEU A 360 -11.52 -5.05 -4.21
C LEU A 360 -11.12 -3.73 -4.85
N ARG A 361 -10.19 -3.01 -4.21
CA ARG A 361 -9.51 -1.83 -4.75
C ARG A 361 -8.17 -1.66 -4.02
N ASP A 362 -7.11 -1.33 -4.74
CA ASP A 362 -5.78 -1.11 -4.16
C ASP A 362 -4.99 -0.13 -5.03
N GLY A 363 -4.28 0.82 -4.41
CA GLY A 363 -3.51 1.83 -5.15
C GLY A 363 -2.38 1.21 -5.97
N MET A 364 -1.74 0.14 -5.48
CA MET A 364 -0.72 -0.60 -6.23
C MET A 364 -0.75 -2.09 -5.92
N ASN A 365 -0.61 -2.45 -4.65
CA ASN A 365 -0.36 -3.82 -4.17
C ASN A 365 1.05 -4.36 -4.51
N LEU A 366 2.04 -4.06 -3.66
CA LEU A 366 3.41 -4.56 -3.81
C LEU A 366 3.54 -6.08 -3.59
N VAL A 367 2.57 -6.73 -2.94
CA VAL A 367 2.63 -8.17 -2.66
C VAL A 367 2.63 -9.00 -3.95
N GLY A 368 1.91 -8.56 -4.98
CA GLY A 368 1.96 -9.21 -6.31
C GLY A 368 3.35 -9.16 -6.94
N MET A 369 4.03 -8.01 -6.86
CA MET A 369 5.40 -7.86 -7.36
C MET A 369 6.40 -8.67 -6.52
N GLU A 370 6.26 -8.65 -5.19
CA GLU A 370 7.08 -9.45 -4.27
C GLU A 370 6.91 -10.95 -4.54
N TYR A 371 5.69 -11.40 -4.82
CA TYR A 371 5.42 -12.79 -5.18
C TYR A 371 6.18 -13.21 -6.44
N ILE A 372 6.11 -12.42 -7.52
CA ILE A 372 6.82 -12.69 -8.77
C ILE A 372 8.34 -12.63 -8.58
N ALA A 373 8.83 -11.64 -7.83
CA ALA A 373 10.23 -11.53 -7.51
C ALA A 373 10.74 -12.75 -6.72
N ALA A 374 9.96 -13.31 -5.81
CA ALA A 374 10.38 -14.45 -4.99
C ALA A 374 10.60 -15.75 -5.79
N GLN A 375 9.90 -15.93 -6.91
CA GLN A 375 9.87 -17.19 -7.67
C GLN A 375 11.22 -17.58 -8.28
N GLU A 376 11.43 -18.89 -8.43
CA GLU A 376 12.52 -19.46 -9.23
C GLU A 376 12.13 -19.56 -10.70
N GLU A 377 13.04 -19.20 -11.60
CA GLU A 377 12.79 -19.27 -13.05
C GLU A 377 12.66 -20.71 -13.56
N VAL A 378 13.20 -21.70 -12.83
CA VAL A 378 13.15 -23.11 -13.22
C VAL A 378 11.77 -23.74 -13.01
N ASP A 379 11.04 -23.33 -11.96
CA ASP A 379 9.69 -23.82 -11.66
C ASP A 379 8.84 -22.73 -10.96
N PRO A 380 8.50 -21.63 -11.65
CA PRO A 380 7.81 -20.50 -11.01
C PRO A 380 6.33 -20.80 -10.74
N GLY A 381 5.78 -20.24 -9.67
CA GLY A 381 4.34 -20.22 -9.44
C GLY A 381 3.57 -19.24 -10.33
N VAL A 382 2.26 -19.16 -10.12
CA VAL A 382 1.32 -18.34 -10.90
C VAL A 382 0.74 -17.23 -10.03
N LEU A 383 0.76 -15.99 -10.54
CA LEU A 383 0.08 -14.87 -9.90
C LEU A 383 -1.35 -14.75 -10.41
N ILE A 384 -2.31 -14.78 -9.49
CA ILE A 384 -3.71 -14.39 -9.73
C ILE A 384 -3.89 -13.00 -9.12
N LEU A 385 -4.29 -12.03 -9.95
CA LEU A 385 -4.27 -10.61 -9.58
C LEU A 385 -5.63 -9.95 -9.84
N SER A 386 -6.15 -9.20 -8.87
CA SER A 386 -7.32 -8.35 -9.11
C SER A 386 -7.00 -7.29 -10.15
N ARG A 387 -7.87 -7.12 -11.14
CA ARG A 387 -7.81 -5.99 -12.08
C ARG A 387 -8.00 -4.62 -11.43
N PHE A 388 -8.38 -4.58 -10.15
CA PHE A 388 -8.57 -3.35 -9.37
C PHE A 388 -7.38 -3.03 -8.44
N ALA A 389 -6.28 -3.78 -8.53
CA ALA A 389 -5.00 -3.38 -7.98
C ALA A 389 -4.22 -2.56 -9.01
N GLY A 390 -3.57 -1.46 -8.62
CA GLY A 390 -2.73 -0.67 -9.55
C GLY A 390 -1.65 -1.48 -10.26
N ALA A 391 -1.13 -2.53 -9.61
CA ALA A 391 -0.15 -3.44 -10.21
C ALA A 391 -0.69 -4.21 -11.42
N ALA A 392 -2.01 -4.32 -11.61
CA ALA A 392 -2.59 -5.01 -12.77
C ALA A 392 -2.22 -4.34 -14.10
N GLY A 393 -2.07 -3.01 -14.12
CA GLY A 393 -1.57 -2.30 -15.31
C GLY A 393 -0.10 -2.58 -15.61
N LEU A 394 0.69 -2.96 -14.60
CA LEU A 394 2.12 -3.28 -14.73
C LEU A 394 2.37 -4.77 -14.93
N LEU A 395 1.41 -5.63 -14.60
CA LEU A 395 1.54 -7.09 -14.60
C LEU A 395 0.44 -7.73 -15.47
N PRO A 396 0.42 -7.46 -16.79
CA PRO A 396 -0.66 -7.91 -17.67
C PRO A 396 -0.70 -9.43 -17.86
N GLU A 397 0.42 -10.15 -17.73
CA GLU A 397 0.49 -11.61 -17.91
C GLU A 397 0.02 -12.41 -16.69
N ALA A 398 -0.33 -11.74 -15.58
CA ALA A 398 -0.97 -12.39 -14.45
C ALA A 398 -2.35 -12.91 -14.86
N LEU A 399 -2.87 -13.92 -14.14
CA LEU A 399 -4.27 -14.31 -14.30
C LEU A 399 -5.14 -13.22 -13.66
N GLN A 400 -5.54 -12.23 -14.46
CA GLN A 400 -6.31 -11.11 -13.96
C GLN A 400 -7.77 -11.50 -13.74
N VAL A 401 -8.29 -11.17 -12.56
CA VAL A 401 -9.63 -11.53 -12.12
C VAL A 401 -10.43 -10.32 -11.66
N ASN A 402 -11.75 -10.43 -11.81
CA ASN A 402 -12.67 -9.58 -11.09
C ASN A 402 -12.99 -10.23 -9.73
N PRO A 403 -12.54 -9.70 -8.58
CA PRO A 403 -12.77 -10.31 -7.27
C PRO A 403 -14.25 -10.34 -6.84
N TYR A 404 -15.12 -9.61 -7.53
CA TYR A 404 -16.58 -9.70 -7.31
C TYR A 404 -17.20 -10.93 -8.00
N ASP A 405 -16.47 -11.57 -8.92
CA ASP A 405 -16.87 -12.80 -9.59
C ASP A 405 -16.18 -14.01 -8.93
N ILE A 406 -16.88 -14.60 -7.97
CA ILE A 406 -16.40 -15.73 -7.16
C ILE A 406 -16.05 -16.94 -8.05
N ASP A 407 -16.85 -17.19 -9.08
CA ASP A 407 -16.64 -18.31 -10.00
C ASP A 407 -15.43 -18.07 -10.91
N MET A 408 -15.21 -16.83 -11.37
CA MET A 408 -14.01 -16.46 -12.12
C MET A 408 -12.74 -16.66 -11.28
N VAL A 409 -12.73 -16.23 -10.01
CA VAL A 409 -11.57 -16.44 -9.14
C VAL A 409 -11.34 -17.94 -8.91
N ALA A 410 -12.40 -18.71 -8.66
CA ALA A 410 -12.30 -20.16 -8.51
C ALA A 410 -11.74 -20.85 -9.76
N ALA A 411 -12.21 -20.46 -10.95
CA ALA A 411 -11.72 -20.97 -12.23
C ALA A 411 -10.25 -20.59 -12.49
N ALA A 412 -9.84 -19.38 -12.08
CA ALA A 412 -8.44 -18.94 -12.17
C ALA A 412 -7.53 -19.77 -11.25
N ILE A 413 -7.98 -20.14 -10.05
CA ILE A 413 -7.25 -21.06 -9.15
C ILE A 413 -7.07 -22.42 -9.82
N ASN A 414 -8.12 -22.97 -10.43
CA ASN A 414 -8.01 -24.25 -11.14
C ASN A 414 -7.09 -24.17 -12.37
N THR A 415 -7.17 -23.07 -13.11
CA THR A 415 -6.27 -22.79 -14.25
C THR A 415 -4.82 -22.76 -13.78
N ALA A 416 -4.52 -22.02 -12.71
CA ALA A 416 -3.18 -21.95 -12.13
C ALA A 416 -2.66 -23.32 -11.64
N MET A 417 -3.53 -24.16 -11.06
CA MET A 417 -3.17 -25.53 -10.64
C MET A 417 -2.84 -26.45 -11.82
N SER A 418 -3.46 -26.22 -12.97
CA SER A 418 -3.33 -27.07 -14.16
C SER A 418 -2.37 -26.48 -15.20
N MET A 419 -1.78 -25.31 -14.92
CA MET A 419 -0.90 -24.60 -15.86
C MET A 419 0.41 -25.35 -16.09
N SER A 420 0.73 -25.56 -17.37
CA SER A 420 1.96 -26.23 -17.78
C SER A 420 3.20 -25.48 -17.31
N LEU A 421 4.32 -26.18 -17.12
CA LEU A 421 5.58 -25.54 -16.73
C LEU A 421 6.04 -24.49 -17.74
N GLU A 422 5.88 -24.75 -19.04
CA GLU A 422 6.26 -23.82 -20.10
C GLU A 422 5.47 -22.51 -20.03
N GLU A 423 4.15 -22.59 -19.89
CA GLU A 423 3.32 -21.39 -19.76
C GLU A 423 3.64 -20.61 -18.48
N ARG A 424 3.90 -21.30 -17.36
CA ARG A 424 4.29 -20.65 -16.10
C ARG A 424 5.60 -19.88 -16.25
N LYS A 425 6.58 -20.45 -16.93
CA LYS A 425 7.88 -19.81 -17.21
C LYS A 425 7.72 -18.60 -18.12
N GLU A 426 6.94 -18.72 -19.19
CA GLU A 426 6.67 -17.62 -20.11
C GLU A 426 6.03 -16.43 -19.38
N ARG A 427 4.94 -16.66 -18.63
CA ARG A 427 4.28 -15.62 -17.84
C ARG A 427 5.21 -15.03 -16.79
N HIS A 428 5.93 -15.87 -16.04
CA HIS A 428 6.85 -15.40 -15.00
C HIS A 428 7.96 -14.52 -15.57
N ALA A 429 8.56 -14.90 -16.71
CA ALA A 429 9.61 -14.12 -17.34
C ALA A 429 9.12 -12.73 -17.76
N ALA A 430 7.93 -12.64 -18.37
CA ALA A 430 7.31 -11.36 -18.73
C ALA A 430 7.01 -10.50 -17.50
N LEU A 431 6.36 -11.07 -16.48
CA LEU A 431 6.04 -10.36 -15.23
C LEU A 431 7.29 -9.89 -14.49
N LEU A 432 8.35 -10.70 -14.46
CA LEU A 432 9.62 -10.33 -13.83
C LEU A 432 10.32 -9.19 -14.59
N ALA A 433 10.25 -9.19 -15.93
CA ALA A 433 10.76 -8.09 -16.74
C ALA A 433 10.04 -6.78 -16.41
N HIS A 434 8.71 -6.80 -16.35
CA HIS A 434 7.91 -5.62 -15.97
C HIS A 434 8.20 -5.12 -14.56
N ALA A 435 8.36 -6.02 -13.59
CA ALA A 435 8.71 -5.65 -12.22
C ALA A 435 10.10 -5.01 -12.13
N ARG A 436 11.07 -5.45 -12.95
CA ARG A 436 12.42 -4.86 -13.01
C ARG A 436 12.44 -3.47 -13.63
N THR A 437 11.59 -3.20 -14.62
CA THR A 437 11.54 -1.86 -15.24
C THR A 437 10.86 -0.82 -14.35
N HIS A 438 9.96 -1.26 -13.47
CA HIS A 438 9.20 -0.41 -12.54
C HIS A 438 9.60 -0.69 -11.09
N ASP A 439 10.90 -0.63 -10.80
CA ASP A 439 11.43 -0.86 -9.46
C ASP A 439 11.28 0.38 -8.54
N ALA A 440 11.53 0.19 -7.24
CA ALA A 440 11.48 1.28 -6.24
C ALA A 440 12.46 2.43 -6.56
N SER A 441 13.56 2.11 -7.22
CA SER A 441 14.60 3.06 -7.65
C SER A 441 14.10 3.98 -8.75
N ALA A 442 13.44 3.42 -9.76
CA ALA A 442 12.83 4.13 -10.87
C ALA A 442 11.72 5.07 -10.38
N TYR A 443 10.89 4.63 -9.43
CA TYR A 443 9.90 5.45 -8.75
C TYR A 443 10.55 6.69 -8.11
N SER A 444 11.54 6.47 -7.25
CA SER A 444 12.22 7.55 -6.52
C SER A 444 12.95 8.53 -7.44
N ARG A 445 13.72 8.02 -8.40
CA ARG A 445 14.45 8.86 -9.36
C ARG A 445 13.52 9.69 -10.23
N SER A 446 12.43 9.12 -10.72
CA SER A 446 11.50 9.80 -11.62
C SER A 446 10.77 10.93 -10.89
N PHE A 447 10.24 10.66 -9.70
CA PHE A 447 9.55 11.69 -8.92
C PHE A 447 10.49 12.84 -8.54
N ILE A 448 11.70 12.53 -8.04
CA ILE A 448 12.68 13.56 -7.68
C ILE A 448 13.14 14.36 -8.91
N ALA A 449 13.29 13.73 -10.07
CA ALA A 449 13.66 14.43 -11.29
C ALA A 449 12.58 15.43 -11.72
N GLU A 450 11.30 15.05 -11.67
CA GLU A 450 10.19 15.96 -11.97
C GLU A 450 10.04 17.06 -10.90
N LEU A 451 10.21 16.74 -9.62
CA LEU A 451 10.13 17.73 -8.54
C LEU A 451 11.24 18.79 -8.68
N ASN A 452 12.42 18.39 -9.15
CA ASN A 452 13.50 19.35 -9.42
C ASN A 452 13.18 20.30 -10.58
N ARG A 453 12.29 19.93 -11.50
CA ARG A 453 11.86 20.76 -12.63
C ARG A 453 10.67 21.65 -12.29
N ALA A 454 9.99 21.39 -11.18
CA ALA A 454 8.91 22.25 -10.70
C ALA A 454 9.48 23.65 -10.37
N LEU A 455 8.82 24.70 -10.89
CA LEU A 455 9.24 26.10 -10.85
C LEU A 455 8.73 26.82 -9.61
#